data_AF-G5AVP1-F1
#
_entry.id   AF-G5AVP1-F1
#
_cell.length_a   1.000
_cell.length_b   1.000
_cell.length_c   1.000
_cell.angle_alpha   90.00
_cell.angle_beta   90.00
_cell.angle_gamma   90.00
#
_symmetry.space_group_name_H-M   'P 1'
#
loop_
_entity.id
_entity.type
_entity.pdbx_description
1 polymer ?
#
loop_
_entity_poly.entity_id
_entity_poly.type
_entity_poly.pdbx_seq_one_letter_code
_entity_poly.pdbx_strand_id
1 'polypeptide(L)'
;MFRRLVHSAVNVPTIQEKVNEWKYRSYEEFKADAQLLLHNTVIFYGADSEQADIARMLYKDTCRELDELQLCKNCFYLSNACPDNWFCYPCIPNHELVWAKMKGFGFWAAEVMQKEDNQVDVRFFGHHHQRAWIPSENIQGITVNVHRLHVKRSMGWKKACDELELH
;
A
#
# COMPACT_ATOMS: atom_id res chain seq x y z
N MET A 1 -35.35 14.41 1.47
CA MET A 1 -35.01 13.70 0.22
C MET A 1 -34.15 12.47 0.49
N PHE A 2 -33.09 12.58 1.30
CA PHE A 2 -32.20 11.47 1.68
C PHE A 2 -32.91 10.19 2.15
N ARG A 3 -33.79 10.28 3.16
CA ARG A 3 -34.58 9.14 3.68
C ARG A 3 -35.54 8.49 2.67
N ARG A 4 -35.78 9.11 1.50
CA ARG A 4 -36.64 8.53 0.45
C ARG A 4 -35.85 7.70 -0.57
N LEU A 5 -34.54 7.91 -0.67
CA LEU A 5 -33.67 7.29 -1.67
C LEU A 5 -32.66 6.32 -1.05
N VAL A 6 -32.22 6.60 0.18
CA VAL A 6 -31.24 5.79 0.90
C VAL A 6 -31.94 4.91 1.92
N HIS A 7 -31.81 3.59 1.77
CA HIS A 7 -32.41 2.59 2.67
C HIS A 7 -31.66 2.48 4.00
N SER A 8 -30.34 2.34 3.96
CA SER A 8 -29.49 2.16 5.14
C SER A 8 -28.47 3.29 5.21
N ALA A 9 -28.63 4.19 6.16
CA ALA A 9 -27.73 5.34 6.32
C ALA A 9 -26.40 4.91 6.94
N VAL A 10 -25.30 5.38 6.36
CA VAL A 10 -23.94 5.24 6.89
C VAL A 10 -23.13 6.48 6.52
N ASN A 11 -22.20 6.88 7.38
CA ASN A 11 -21.24 7.95 7.15
C ASN A 11 -19.92 7.62 7.87
N VAL A 12 -18.87 8.41 7.61
CA VAL A 12 -17.54 8.18 8.20
C VAL A 12 -17.57 8.20 9.74
N PRO A 13 -18.23 9.17 10.42
CA PRO A 13 -18.39 9.12 11.88
C PRO A 13 -19.00 7.82 12.41
N THR A 14 -20.08 7.31 11.79
CA THR A 14 -20.70 6.05 12.19
C THR A 14 -19.74 4.87 12.01
N ILE A 15 -18.98 4.83 10.92
CA ILE A 15 -17.97 3.79 10.69
C ILE A 15 -16.87 3.88 11.76
N GLN A 16 -16.40 5.08 12.08
CA GLN A 16 -15.37 5.32 13.10
C GLN A 16 -15.84 4.89 14.50
N GLU A 17 -17.09 5.20 14.87
CA GLU A 17 -17.69 4.72 16.12
C GLU A 17 -17.73 3.19 16.17
N LYS A 18 -18.17 2.53 15.07
CA LYS A 18 -18.16 1.08 14.97
C LYS A 18 -16.77 0.46 15.10
N VAL A 19 -15.73 1.12 14.59
CA VAL A 19 -14.32 0.71 14.79
C VAL A 19 -13.95 0.81 16.26
N ASN A 20 -14.21 1.96 16.91
CA ASN A 20 -13.85 2.19 18.31
C ASN A 20 -14.57 1.26 19.28
N GLU A 21 -15.81 0.88 18.96
CA GLU A 21 -16.64 -0.03 19.76
C GLU A 21 -16.47 -1.52 19.37
N TRP A 22 -15.50 -1.85 18.51
CA TRP A 22 -15.22 -3.22 18.07
C TRP A 22 -16.43 -3.94 17.46
N LYS A 23 -17.24 -3.22 16.68
CA LYS A 23 -18.47 -3.77 16.09
C LYS A 23 -18.24 -4.61 14.83
N TYR A 24 -17.09 -4.46 14.18
CA TYR A 24 -16.73 -5.25 13.00
C TYR A 24 -16.09 -6.58 13.42
N ARG A 25 -16.67 -7.69 12.99
CA ARG A 25 -16.17 -9.04 13.24
C ARG A 25 -15.10 -9.47 12.23
N SER A 26 -15.09 -8.83 11.07
CA SER A 26 -14.11 -9.07 10.01
C SER A 26 -13.85 -7.82 9.19
N TYR A 27 -12.78 -7.83 8.39
CA TYR A 27 -12.45 -6.73 7.48
C TYR A 27 -13.50 -6.58 6.37
N GLU A 28 -14.18 -7.66 6.00
CA GLU A 28 -15.25 -7.67 5.00
C GLU A 28 -16.48 -6.91 5.50
N GLU A 29 -16.83 -6.99 6.79
CA GLU A 29 -17.92 -6.20 7.36
C GLU A 29 -17.60 -4.70 7.34
N PHE A 30 -16.35 -4.32 7.64
CA PHE A 30 -15.89 -2.93 7.51
C PHE A 30 -15.93 -2.46 6.04
N LYS A 31 -15.44 -3.29 5.12
CA LYS A 31 -15.45 -3.03 3.67
C LYS A 31 -16.88 -2.88 3.14
N ALA A 32 -17.83 -3.65 3.66
CA ALA A 32 -19.25 -3.57 3.27
C ALA A 32 -19.88 -2.23 3.66
N ASP A 33 -19.56 -1.68 4.84
CA ASP A 33 -20.02 -0.35 5.24
C ASP A 33 -19.40 0.76 4.38
N ALA A 34 -18.11 0.65 4.06
CA ALA A 34 -17.46 1.58 3.13
C ALA A 34 -18.08 1.52 1.72
N GLN A 35 -18.47 0.32 1.26
CA GLN A 35 -19.17 0.14 -0.01
C GLN A 35 -20.59 0.72 0.03
N LEU A 36 -21.29 0.56 1.16
CA LEU A 36 -22.62 1.14 1.37
C LEU A 36 -22.56 2.68 1.36
N LEU A 37 -21.50 3.28 1.91
CA LEU A 37 -21.27 4.73 1.82
C LEU A 37 -21.16 5.21 0.37
N LEU A 38 -20.38 4.50 -0.45
CA LEU A 38 -20.29 4.76 -1.89
C LEU A 38 -21.67 4.59 -2.58
N HIS A 39 -22.36 3.48 -2.32
CA HIS A 39 -23.67 3.20 -2.89
C HIS A 39 -24.67 4.33 -2.60
N ASN A 40 -24.76 4.75 -1.33
CA ASN A 40 -25.65 5.83 -0.91
C ASN A 40 -25.33 7.16 -1.61
N THR A 41 -24.04 7.45 -1.81
CA THR A 41 -23.59 8.66 -2.51
C THR A 41 -24.02 8.63 -3.98
N VAL A 42 -23.81 7.50 -4.66
CA VAL A 42 -24.22 7.29 -6.05
C VAL A 42 -25.74 7.41 -6.23
N ILE A 43 -26.52 6.81 -5.32
CA ILE A 43 -27.99 6.87 -5.39
C ILE A 43 -28.51 8.30 -5.13
N PHE A 44 -27.89 9.02 -4.19
CA PHE A 44 -28.39 10.34 -3.80
C PHE A 44 -28.00 11.45 -4.79
N TYR A 45 -26.76 11.43 -5.30
CA TYR A 45 -26.25 12.49 -6.20
C TYR A 45 -26.30 12.11 -7.68
N GLY A 46 -26.53 10.83 -8.01
CA GLY A 46 -26.44 10.32 -9.38
C GLY A 46 -25.06 9.75 -9.69
N ALA A 47 -25.02 8.77 -10.60
CA ALA A 47 -23.79 8.02 -10.91
C ALA A 47 -22.72 8.87 -11.62
N ASP A 48 -23.12 9.89 -12.36
CA ASP A 48 -22.24 10.76 -13.14
C ASP A 48 -21.90 12.07 -12.41
N SER A 49 -22.15 12.12 -11.10
CA SER A 49 -21.88 13.31 -10.28
C SER A 49 -20.44 13.33 -9.77
N GLU A 50 -19.88 14.52 -9.58
CA GLU A 50 -18.55 14.70 -8.98
C GLU A 50 -18.45 14.05 -7.58
N GLN A 51 -19.56 14.05 -6.82
CA GLN A 51 -19.65 13.39 -5.52
C GLN A 51 -19.48 11.86 -5.64
N ALA A 52 -20.07 11.26 -6.67
CA ALA A 52 -19.89 9.84 -6.95
C ALA A 52 -18.43 9.53 -7.29
N ASP A 53 -17.76 10.37 -8.09
CA ASP A 53 -16.35 10.17 -8.44
C ASP A 53 -15.42 10.24 -7.23
N ILE A 54 -15.62 11.23 -6.37
CA ILE A 54 -14.88 11.35 -5.10
C ILE A 54 -15.13 10.12 -4.22
N ALA A 55 -16.38 9.67 -4.10
CA ALA A 55 -16.71 8.51 -3.29
C ALA A 55 -16.11 7.21 -3.86
N ARG A 56 -16.02 7.06 -5.19
CA ARG A 56 -15.35 5.91 -5.83
C ARG A 56 -13.87 5.89 -5.50
N MET A 57 -13.20 7.04 -5.57
CA MET A 57 -11.79 7.16 -5.16
C MET A 57 -11.61 6.82 -3.68
N LEU A 58 -12.46 7.35 -2.79
CA LEU A 58 -12.41 7.05 -1.37
C LEU A 58 -12.56 5.55 -1.07
N TYR A 59 -13.53 4.89 -1.70
CA TYR A 59 -13.73 3.45 -1.54
C TYR A 59 -12.55 2.64 -2.10
N LYS A 60 -12.02 3.05 -3.25
CA LYS A 60 -10.84 2.42 -3.86
C LYS A 60 -9.61 2.51 -2.95
N ASP A 61 -9.33 3.70 -2.40
CA ASP A 61 -8.22 3.89 -1.46
C ASP A 61 -8.42 3.06 -0.19
N THR A 62 -9.65 3.02 0.35
CA THR A 62 -9.99 2.17 1.52
C THR A 62 -9.71 0.69 1.24
N CYS A 63 -10.08 0.20 0.04
CA CYS A 63 -9.80 -1.18 -0.35
C CYS A 63 -8.29 -1.43 -0.49
N ARG A 64 -7.54 -0.48 -1.05
CA ARG A 64 -6.07 -0.58 -1.17
C ARG A 64 -5.41 -0.71 0.19
N GLU A 65 -5.85 0.04 1.19
CA GLU A 65 -5.29 -0.08 2.55
C GLU A 65 -5.57 -1.46 3.18
N LEU A 66 -6.76 -2.03 2.92
CA LEU A 66 -7.05 -3.41 3.32
C LEU A 66 -6.17 -4.43 2.60
N ASP A 67 -5.91 -4.23 1.31
CA ASP A 67 -5.03 -5.11 0.53
C ASP A 67 -3.58 -5.06 1.08
N GLU A 68 -3.04 -3.87 1.37
CA GLU A 68 -1.72 -3.73 2.00
C GLU A 68 -1.65 -4.39 3.39
N LEU A 69 -2.72 -4.25 4.19
CA LEU A 69 -2.82 -4.92 5.49
C LEU A 69 -2.81 -6.44 5.37
N GLN A 70 -3.46 -7.00 4.33
CA GLN A 70 -3.45 -8.44 4.08
C GLN A 70 -2.10 -8.94 3.55
N LEU A 71 -1.37 -8.12 2.78
CA LEU A 71 -0.04 -8.48 2.28
C LEU A 71 0.97 -8.66 3.41
N CYS A 72 1.07 -7.68 4.31
CA CYS A 72 1.90 -7.82 5.51
C CYS A 72 1.42 -6.87 6.62
N LYS A 73 0.86 -7.43 7.69
CA LYS A 73 0.36 -6.67 8.85
C LYS A 73 1.46 -5.86 9.53
N ASN A 74 2.68 -6.38 9.59
CA ASN A 74 3.81 -5.72 10.22
C ASN A 74 4.26 -4.50 9.39
N CYS A 75 4.45 -4.67 8.08
CA CYS A 75 4.74 -3.54 7.18
C CYS A 75 3.64 -2.48 7.22
N PHE A 76 2.36 -2.90 7.23
CA PHE A 76 1.23 -1.97 7.32
C PHE A 76 1.28 -1.16 8.61
N TYR A 77 1.51 -1.81 9.75
CA TYR A 77 1.63 -1.14 11.05
C TYR A 77 2.81 -0.16 11.07
N LEU A 78 4.02 -0.62 10.71
CA LEU A 78 5.25 0.18 10.74
C LEU A 78 5.18 1.38 9.79
N SER A 79 4.59 1.20 8.61
CA SER A 79 4.39 2.26 7.63
C SER A 79 3.36 3.31 8.03
N ASN A 80 2.45 3.00 8.96
CA ASN A 80 1.46 3.94 9.47
C ASN A 80 1.93 4.59 10.78
N ALA A 81 2.57 3.83 11.66
CA ALA A 81 3.10 4.32 12.93
C ALA A 81 4.38 5.14 12.76
N CYS A 82 5.17 4.86 11.72
CA CYS A 82 6.42 5.54 11.36
C CYS A 82 7.38 5.80 12.54
N PRO A 83 7.74 4.77 13.35
CA PRO A 83 8.86 4.92 14.29
C PRO A 83 10.19 5.19 13.55
N ASP A 84 11.23 5.58 14.29
CA ASP A 84 12.57 5.70 13.72
C ASP A 84 13.02 4.37 13.09
N ASN A 85 13.56 4.43 11.87
CA ASN A 85 13.97 3.25 11.09
C ASN A 85 12.86 2.20 10.90
N TRP A 86 11.59 2.63 10.82
CA TRP A 86 10.44 1.72 10.70
C TRP A 86 10.58 0.66 9.61
N PHE A 87 11.27 0.97 8.51
CA PHE A 87 11.47 0.05 7.38
C PHE A 87 12.63 -0.94 7.57
N CYS A 88 13.44 -0.79 8.63
CA CYS A 88 14.52 -1.72 8.94
C CYS A 88 14.10 -2.83 9.92
N TYR A 89 12.89 -2.76 10.47
CA TYR A 89 12.42 -3.81 11.37
C TYR A 89 11.95 -5.03 10.57
N PRO A 90 12.48 -6.24 10.86
CA PRO A 90 12.17 -7.41 10.07
C PRO A 90 10.71 -7.86 10.28
N CYS A 91 10.15 -8.47 9.24
CA CYS A 91 8.84 -9.13 9.28
C CYS A 91 8.99 -10.65 9.45
N ILE A 92 7.91 -11.36 9.79
CA ILE A 92 7.88 -12.83 9.82
C ILE A 92 6.76 -13.31 8.87
N PRO A 93 7.08 -14.09 7.82
CA PRO A 93 8.45 -14.40 7.35
C PRO A 93 9.20 -13.16 6.87
N ASN A 94 10.54 -13.24 6.83
CA ASN A 94 11.36 -12.14 6.31
C ASN A 94 11.02 -11.88 4.84
N HIS A 95 10.94 -10.61 4.45
CA HIS A 95 10.80 -10.24 3.04
C HIS A 95 12.09 -10.57 2.27
N GLU A 96 11.92 -11.04 1.04
CA GLU A 96 13.06 -11.26 0.15
C GLU A 96 13.62 -9.91 -0.29
N LEU A 97 14.93 -9.73 -0.17
CA LEU A 97 15.62 -8.52 -0.60
C LEU A 97 16.10 -8.68 -2.04
N VAL A 98 15.93 -7.64 -2.85
CA VAL A 98 16.33 -7.63 -4.27
C VAL A 98 16.90 -6.29 -4.68
N TRP A 99 17.69 -6.32 -5.76
CA TRP A 99 17.96 -5.12 -6.56
C TRP A 99 16.92 -5.04 -7.67
N ALA A 100 16.12 -4.00 -7.67
CA ALA A 100 15.06 -3.78 -8.66
C ALA A 100 15.32 -2.51 -9.48
N LYS A 101 14.99 -2.55 -10.77
CA LYS A 101 15.21 -1.43 -11.70
C LYS A 101 13.90 -0.95 -12.32
N MET A 102 13.51 0.27 -12.00
CA MET A 102 12.44 0.99 -12.69
C MET A 102 12.91 1.61 -14.01
N LYS A 103 12.00 1.70 -15.00
CA LYS A 103 12.28 2.36 -16.27
C LYS A 103 12.74 3.81 -16.05
N GLY A 104 13.88 4.18 -16.63
CA GLY A 104 14.48 5.51 -16.48
C GLY A 104 15.39 5.67 -15.25
N PHE A 105 15.48 4.65 -14.39
CA PHE A 105 16.33 4.65 -13.20
C PHE A 105 17.38 3.52 -13.26
N GLY A 106 18.36 3.59 -12.36
CA GLY A 106 19.27 2.48 -12.08
C GLY A 106 18.66 1.45 -11.13
N PHE A 107 19.42 0.45 -10.74
CA PHE A 107 19.00 -0.50 -9.70
C PHE A 107 18.98 0.16 -8.31
N TRP A 108 17.92 -0.14 -7.55
CA TRP A 108 17.74 0.26 -6.14
C TRP A 108 17.41 -0.98 -5.31
N ALA A 109 17.81 -0.96 -4.04
CA ALA A 109 17.46 -2.03 -3.10
C ALA A 109 15.96 -1.96 -2.78
N ALA A 110 15.32 -3.12 -2.66
CA ALA A 110 13.91 -3.21 -2.32
C ALA A 110 13.57 -4.52 -1.59
N GLU A 111 12.49 -4.47 -0.81
CA GLU A 111 11.81 -5.66 -0.27
C GLU A 111 10.76 -6.15 -1.25
N VAL A 112 10.69 -7.47 -1.44
CA VAL A 112 9.61 -8.10 -2.19
C VAL A 112 8.39 -8.29 -1.31
N MET A 113 7.27 -7.79 -1.79
CA MET A 113 5.99 -7.82 -1.09
C MET A 113 5.10 -8.93 -1.63
N GLN A 114 5.10 -9.14 -2.94
CA GLN A 114 4.44 -10.27 -3.62
C GLN A 114 5.05 -10.50 -5.01
N LYS A 115 4.80 -11.68 -5.59
CA LYS A 115 5.32 -12.08 -6.90
C LYS A 115 4.20 -12.63 -7.77
N GLU A 116 4.24 -12.28 -9.05
CA GLU A 116 3.49 -12.90 -10.13
C GLU A 116 4.49 -13.44 -11.18
N ASP A 117 4.02 -14.20 -12.17
CA ASP A 117 4.89 -14.89 -13.13
C ASP A 117 5.87 -13.95 -13.87
N ASN A 118 5.41 -12.74 -14.24
CA ASN A 118 6.16 -11.81 -15.08
C ASN A 118 6.60 -10.53 -14.35
N GLN A 119 6.20 -10.35 -13.10
CA GLN A 119 6.47 -9.12 -12.36
C GLN A 119 6.52 -9.36 -10.85
N VAL A 120 7.28 -8.50 -10.18
CA VAL A 120 7.50 -8.55 -8.73
C VAL A 120 7.08 -7.21 -8.14
N ASP A 121 6.21 -7.25 -7.16
CA ASP A 121 5.80 -6.07 -6.40
C ASP A 121 6.82 -5.81 -5.29
N VAL A 122 7.48 -4.67 -5.36
CA VAL A 122 8.57 -4.33 -4.45
C VAL A 122 8.35 -2.99 -3.79
N ARG A 123 8.82 -2.88 -2.55
CA ARG A 123 8.92 -1.62 -1.82
C ARG A 123 10.38 -1.23 -1.69
N PHE A 124 10.76 -0.10 -2.30
CA PHE A 124 12.15 0.35 -2.33
C PHE A 124 12.60 0.90 -0.98
N PHE A 125 13.88 0.69 -0.65
CA PHE A 125 14.55 1.44 0.42
C PHE A 125 14.76 2.91 0.01
N GLY A 126 14.97 3.77 0.99
CA GLY A 126 15.24 5.19 0.86
C GLY A 126 14.02 6.09 1.03
N HIS A 127 14.25 7.39 0.87
CA HIS A 127 13.38 8.47 1.37
C HIS A 127 11.86 8.36 1.10
N HIS A 128 11.44 7.80 -0.03
CA HIS A 128 10.01 7.76 -0.41
C HIS A 128 9.36 6.40 -0.24
N HIS A 129 10.14 5.36 0.14
CA HIS A 129 9.68 3.98 0.27
C HIS A 129 8.71 3.53 -0.82
N GLN A 130 9.06 3.85 -2.08
CA GLN A 130 8.17 3.76 -3.23
C GLN A 130 7.74 2.32 -3.47
N ARG A 131 6.46 2.12 -3.80
CA ARG A 131 5.90 0.82 -4.19
C ARG A 131 5.77 0.74 -5.70
N ALA A 132 6.22 -0.36 -6.30
CA ALA A 132 6.07 -0.58 -7.73
C ALA A 132 6.09 -2.06 -8.11
N TRP A 133 5.33 -2.39 -9.16
CA TRP A 133 5.50 -3.62 -9.92
C TRP A 133 6.66 -3.49 -10.89
N ILE A 134 7.61 -4.42 -10.81
CA ILE A 134 8.84 -4.44 -11.59
C ILE A 134 8.87 -5.73 -12.42
N PRO A 135 9.08 -5.65 -13.74
CA PRO A 135 9.21 -6.86 -14.56
C PRO A 135 10.32 -7.78 -14.06
N SER A 136 10.09 -9.09 -14.06
CA SER A 136 11.00 -10.08 -13.48
C SER A 136 12.42 -10.01 -14.06
N GLU A 137 12.58 -9.63 -15.34
CA GLU A 137 13.88 -9.44 -15.98
C GLU A 137 14.69 -8.25 -15.44
N ASN A 138 14.03 -7.33 -14.72
CA ASN A 138 14.64 -6.16 -14.09
C ASN A 138 14.88 -6.38 -12.58
N ILE A 139 14.79 -7.62 -12.11
CA ILE A 139 15.12 -8.04 -10.75
C ILE A 139 16.47 -8.76 -10.74
N GLN A 140 17.29 -8.49 -9.73
CA GLN A 140 18.55 -9.17 -9.45
C GLN A 140 18.59 -9.55 -7.97
N GLY A 141 19.18 -10.70 -7.64
CA GLY A 141 19.32 -11.12 -6.24
C GLY A 141 20.18 -10.14 -5.45
N ILE A 142 19.86 -9.92 -4.17
CA ILE A 142 20.55 -8.91 -3.34
C ILE A 142 22.06 -9.16 -3.20
N THR A 143 22.49 -10.43 -3.31
CA THR A 143 23.89 -10.85 -3.21
C THR A 143 24.74 -10.50 -4.44
N VAL A 144 24.13 -10.01 -5.53
CA VAL A 144 24.87 -9.56 -6.71
C VAL A 144 25.74 -8.36 -6.34
N ASN A 145 27.01 -8.41 -6.74
CA ASN A 145 27.94 -7.31 -6.51
C ASN A 145 27.43 -6.01 -7.17
N VAL A 146 27.13 -5.02 -6.33
CA VAL A 146 26.54 -3.74 -6.74
C VAL A 146 27.37 -2.97 -7.77
N HIS A 147 28.69 -3.17 -7.82
CA HIS A 147 29.56 -2.54 -8.81
C HIS A 147 29.33 -3.06 -10.24
N ARG A 148 28.67 -4.22 -10.40
CA ARG A 148 28.28 -4.78 -11.69
C ARG A 148 26.92 -4.27 -12.18
N LEU A 149 26.16 -3.60 -11.32
CA LEU A 149 24.82 -3.09 -11.62
C LEU A 149 24.89 -1.67 -12.17
N HIS A 150 23.99 -1.34 -13.11
CA HIS A 150 23.81 0.02 -13.59
C HIS A 150 23.07 0.86 -12.53
N VAL A 151 23.82 1.57 -11.70
CA VAL A 151 23.31 2.39 -10.59
C VAL A 151 23.77 3.85 -10.72
N LYS A 152 22.88 4.78 -10.36
CA LYS A 152 23.26 6.19 -10.16
C LYS A 152 23.50 6.41 -8.68
N ARG A 153 24.76 6.52 -8.26
CA ARG A 153 25.20 6.69 -6.85
C ARG A 153 24.91 8.10 -6.29
N SER A 154 23.65 8.51 -6.38
CA SER A 154 23.16 9.74 -5.77
C SER A 154 23.18 9.65 -4.24
N MET A 155 23.04 10.78 -3.55
CA MET A 155 22.90 10.78 -2.09
C MET A 155 21.69 9.98 -1.61
N GLY A 156 20.57 10.04 -2.34
CA GLY A 156 19.38 9.23 -2.01
C GLY A 156 19.64 7.74 -2.15
N TRP A 157 20.40 7.33 -3.18
CA TRP A 157 20.76 5.93 -3.39
C TRP A 157 21.70 5.40 -2.30
N LYS A 158 22.68 6.21 -1.86
CA LYS A 158 23.57 5.85 -0.74
C LYS A 158 22.77 5.63 0.54
N LYS A 159 21.87 6.58 0.88
CA LYS A 159 20.99 6.44 2.04
C LYS A 159 20.11 5.18 2.00
N ALA A 160 19.61 4.80 0.82
CA ALA A 160 18.85 3.56 0.66
C ALA A 160 19.72 2.31 0.91
N CYS A 161 21.01 2.35 0.54
CA CYS A 161 21.94 1.27 0.86
C CYS A 161 22.30 1.25 2.35
N ASP A 162 22.49 2.42 2.97
CA ASP A 162 22.73 2.52 4.42
C ASP A 162 21.53 1.96 5.23
N GLU A 163 20.30 2.24 4.77
CA GLU A 163 19.06 1.71 5.37
C GLU A 163 18.94 0.19 5.17
N LEU A 164 19.34 -0.34 4.01
CA LEU A 164 19.41 -1.77 3.75
C LEU A 164 20.45 -2.47 4.65
N GLU A 165 21.61 -1.87 4.89
CA GLU A 165 22.63 -2.43 5.78
C GLU A 165 22.19 -2.45 7.24
N LEU A 166 21.25 -1.58 7.62
CA LEU A 166 20.66 -1.52 8.95
C LEU A 166 19.55 -2.57 9.18
N HIS A 167 18.88 -3.01 8.10
CA HIS A 167 17.80 -4.00 8.12
C HIS A 167 18.33 -5.43 8.35
#